data_AF-A0A4W3H409-F1
#
_entry.id   AF-A0A4W3H409-F1
#
_cell.length_a   1.000
_cell.length_b   1.000
_cell.length_c   1.000
_cell.angle_alpha   90.00
_cell.angle_beta   90.00
_cell.angle_gamma   90.00
#
_symmetry.space_group_name_H-M   'P 1'
#
loop_
_entity.id
_entity.type
_entity.pdbx_description
1 polymer ?
#
loop_
_entity_poly.entity_id
_entity_poly.type
_entity_poly.pdbx_seq_one_letter_code
_entity_poly.pdbx_strand_id
1 'polypeptide(L)'
;MTQKGAERFAKNCFMPVVRNAIFKNLGQMIVTEMKRNDPLEKYGNRNNFTVALLVHLRKEDSFEQFRHYIWDFENFAKDWLRGLSVEYCETESVGESKFIKLSKVILKRIAGEAINVMRGAITKNFSGEAKSLIELFVDKLKSKLGIPKDSLKLVFFQVDNKTGYFAKMALMCIEQTVIFLLQELANWVTKPTIKELPVQPGEEIFLKIFSCTKKCTFCKVHCEAETVEHHQHYNRQHRPGDSLDIFRNSHTNGKFVYYKHFQTAVDYYRSWLIPKSPGAEADTYWKKVFYTFHKEFAERYRVEPADINPVWNVPWETVKVDLSKAYNVPLESIEL
;
A
#
# COMPACT_ATOMS: atom_id res chain seq x y z
N MET A 1 2.79 -3.31 -48.37
CA MET A 1 3.58 -3.78 -47.21
C MET A 1 3.22 -5.19 -46.84
N THR A 2 4.19 -5.95 -46.36
CA THR A 2 4.09 -7.39 -46.08
C THR A 2 3.83 -7.66 -44.59
N GLN A 3 3.22 -8.81 -44.31
CA GLN A 3 3.01 -9.40 -42.98
C GLN A 3 4.17 -9.20 -41.99
N LYS A 4 5.43 -9.26 -42.45
CA LYS A 4 6.65 -9.04 -41.64
C LYS A 4 6.69 -7.69 -40.91
N GLY A 5 6.14 -6.63 -41.51
CA GLY A 5 6.10 -5.30 -40.88
C GLY A 5 5.16 -5.25 -39.68
N ALA A 6 4.00 -5.91 -39.80
CA ALA A 6 3.02 -6.04 -38.71
C ALA A 6 3.55 -6.92 -37.57
N GLU A 7 4.24 -8.02 -37.90
CA GLU A 7 4.92 -8.89 -36.92
C GLU A 7 5.98 -8.10 -36.13
N ARG A 8 6.81 -7.32 -36.83
CA ARG A 8 7.85 -6.50 -36.20
C ARG A 8 7.25 -5.43 -35.27
N PHE A 9 6.17 -4.78 -35.70
CA PHE A 9 5.41 -3.84 -34.88
C PHE A 9 4.85 -4.50 -33.61
N ALA A 10 4.20 -5.66 -33.75
CA ALA A 10 3.61 -6.36 -32.61
C ALA A 10 4.67 -6.80 -31.60
N LYS A 11 5.76 -7.40 -32.09
CA LYS A 11 6.85 -7.94 -31.26
C LYS A 11 7.69 -6.85 -30.58
N ASN A 12 8.06 -5.80 -31.31
CA ASN A 12 9.06 -4.82 -30.83
C ASN A 12 8.44 -3.54 -30.26
N CYS A 13 7.18 -3.23 -30.60
CA CYS A 13 6.51 -2.02 -30.13
C CYS A 13 5.36 -2.38 -29.18
N PHE A 14 4.39 -3.17 -29.63
CA PHE A 14 3.18 -3.42 -28.85
C PHE A 14 3.47 -4.26 -27.59
N MET A 15 4.09 -5.43 -27.74
CA MET A 15 4.32 -6.37 -26.64
C MET A 15 5.10 -5.75 -25.45
N PRO A 16 6.25 -5.08 -25.64
CA PRO A 16 7.01 -4.51 -24.51
C PRO A 16 6.23 -3.41 -23.77
N VAL A 17 5.44 -2.63 -24.50
CA VAL A 17 4.64 -1.54 -23.94
C VAL A 17 3.51 -2.07 -23.08
N VAL A 18 2.84 -3.12 -23.56
CA VAL A 18 1.78 -3.79 -22.79
C VAL A 18 2.35 -4.39 -21.51
N ARG A 19 3.48 -5.10 -21.57
CA ARG A 19 4.14 -5.64 -20.36
C ARG A 19 4.46 -4.54 -19.34
N ASN A 20 5.12 -3.47 -19.79
CA ASN A 20 5.46 -2.33 -18.94
C ASN A 20 4.21 -1.67 -18.34
N ALA A 21 3.14 -1.54 -19.12
CA ALA A 21 1.88 -0.97 -18.66
C ALA A 21 1.19 -1.86 -17.61
N ILE A 22 1.17 -3.19 -17.80
CA ILE A 22 0.67 -4.12 -16.78
C ILE A 22 1.44 -3.91 -15.47
N PHE A 23 2.77 -3.93 -15.56
CA PHE A 23 3.64 -3.82 -14.38
C PHE A 23 3.48 -2.50 -13.62
N LYS A 24 3.39 -1.37 -14.35
CA LYS A 24 3.18 -0.04 -13.76
C LYS A 24 1.81 0.13 -13.09
N ASN A 25 0.77 -0.53 -13.60
CA ASN A 25 -0.60 -0.36 -13.11
C ASN A 25 -1.02 -1.39 -12.07
N LEU A 26 -0.36 -2.55 -12.04
CA LEU A 26 -0.78 -3.69 -11.21
C LEU A 26 -0.74 -3.37 -9.71
N GLY A 27 0.31 -2.69 -9.23
CA GLY A 27 0.43 -2.32 -7.83
C GLY A 27 -0.76 -1.46 -7.34
N GLN A 28 -1.12 -0.43 -8.11
CA GLN A 28 -2.26 0.42 -7.76
C GLN A 28 -3.61 -0.32 -7.87
N MET A 29 -3.73 -1.25 -8.83
CA MET A 29 -4.94 -2.08 -8.96
C MET A 29 -5.10 -3.02 -7.77
N ILE A 30 -4.01 -3.64 -7.29
CA ILE A 30 -4.00 -4.48 -6.08
C ILE A 30 -4.47 -3.66 -4.88
N VAL A 31 -3.94 -2.45 -4.68
CA VAL A 31 -4.35 -1.57 -3.58
C VAL A 31 -5.86 -1.29 -3.63
N THR A 32 -6.39 -0.93 -4.79
CA THR A 32 -7.83 -0.66 -4.96
C THR A 32 -8.67 -1.88 -4.63
N GLU A 33 -8.26 -3.06 -5.11
CA GLU A 33 -9.00 -4.30 -4.90
C GLU A 33 -8.89 -4.82 -3.45
N MET A 34 -7.74 -4.67 -2.79
CA MET A 34 -7.60 -4.97 -1.36
C MET A 34 -8.56 -4.10 -0.54
N LYS A 35 -8.62 -2.79 -0.81
CA LYS A 35 -9.56 -1.88 -0.14
C LYS A 35 -11.01 -2.24 -0.41
N ARG A 36 -11.36 -2.55 -1.66
CA ARG A 36 -12.72 -2.90 -2.07
C ARG A 36 -13.23 -4.21 -1.45
N ASN A 37 -12.32 -5.15 -1.17
CA ASN A 37 -12.64 -6.47 -0.64
C ASN A 37 -12.21 -6.64 0.82
N ASP A 38 -12.18 -5.56 1.60
CA ASP A 38 -11.82 -5.58 3.03
C ASP A 38 -13.08 -5.38 3.91
N PRO A 39 -13.75 -6.47 4.34
CA PRO A 39 -15.02 -6.38 5.06
C PRO A 39 -14.89 -5.74 6.45
N LEU A 40 -13.66 -5.64 6.98
CA LEU A 40 -13.38 -5.02 8.28
C LEU A 40 -12.88 -3.57 8.14
N GLU A 41 -12.84 -3.03 6.91
CA GLU A 41 -12.40 -1.67 6.61
C GLU A 41 -11.06 -1.27 7.27
N LYS A 42 -10.14 -2.23 7.46
CA LYS A 42 -8.81 -2.06 8.04
C LYS A 42 -8.03 -0.98 7.29
N TYR A 43 -8.23 -0.86 5.98
CA TYR A 43 -7.53 0.11 5.13
C TYR A 43 -8.30 1.43 4.94
N GLY A 44 -9.45 1.59 5.58
CA GLY A 44 -10.34 2.74 5.42
C GLY A 44 -9.83 3.98 6.15
N ASN A 45 -9.42 3.82 7.41
CA ASN A 45 -8.85 4.90 8.23
C ASN A 45 -7.81 4.36 9.21
N ARG A 46 -7.11 5.28 9.88
CA ARG A 46 -6.04 4.96 10.82
C ARG A 46 -6.51 4.16 12.04
N ASN A 47 -7.67 4.45 12.59
CA ASN A 47 -8.17 3.78 13.79
C ASN A 47 -8.51 2.32 13.48
N ASN A 48 -9.24 2.07 12.38
CA ASN A 48 -9.53 0.71 11.90
C ASN A 48 -8.23 -0.07 11.67
N PHE A 49 -7.24 0.56 11.01
CA PHE A 49 -5.94 -0.07 10.79
C PHE A 49 -5.23 -0.41 12.09
N THR A 50 -5.20 0.54 13.04
CA THR A 50 -4.53 0.37 14.33
C THR A 50 -5.17 -0.76 15.13
N VAL A 51 -6.50 -0.79 15.20
CA VAL A 51 -7.25 -1.86 15.87
C VAL A 51 -6.99 -3.20 15.21
N ALA A 52 -7.05 -3.29 13.88
CA ALA A 52 -6.77 -4.54 13.17
C ALA A 52 -5.34 -5.05 13.43
N LEU A 53 -4.37 -4.14 13.55
CA LEU A 53 -2.99 -4.48 13.85
C LEU A 53 -2.83 -4.96 15.30
N LEU A 54 -3.47 -4.30 16.27
CA LEU A 54 -3.48 -4.75 17.67
C LEU A 54 -4.13 -6.12 17.81
N VAL A 55 -5.25 -6.37 17.12
CA VAL A 55 -5.88 -7.70 17.03
C VAL A 55 -4.90 -8.72 16.45
N HIS A 56 -4.14 -8.37 15.40
CA HIS A 56 -3.12 -9.26 14.83
C HIS A 56 -2.01 -9.59 15.85
N LEU A 57 -1.45 -8.57 16.53
CA LEU A 57 -0.43 -8.77 17.56
C LEU A 57 -0.91 -9.67 18.70
N ARG A 58 -2.17 -9.51 19.10
CA ARG A 58 -2.82 -10.37 20.08
C ARG A 58 -2.87 -11.83 19.62
N LYS A 59 -3.23 -12.08 18.36
CA LYS A 59 -3.29 -13.44 17.80
C LYS A 59 -1.92 -14.10 17.68
N GLU A 60 -0.89 -13.33 17.38
CA GLU A 60 0.50 -13.82 17.35
C GLU A 60 1.03 -14.12 18.77
N ASP A 61 0.49 -13.43 19.79
CA ASP A 61 0.80 -13.56 21.23
C ASP A 61 2.31 -13.67 21.54
N SER A 62 3.11 -12.89 20.81
CA SER A 62 4.57 -12.97 20.81
C SER A 62 5.21 -11.69 21.33
N PHE A 63 6.03 -11.83 22.39
CA PHE A 63 6.81 -10.72 22.95
C PHE A 63 7.62 -9.98 21.88
N GLU A 64 8.29 -10.70 20.97
CA GLU A 64 9.11 -10.06 19.93
C GLU A 64 8.27 -9.26 18.93
N GLN A 65 7.06 -9.72 18.60
CA GLN A 65 6.15 -8.95 17.74
C GLN A 65 5.67 -7.67 18.45
N PHE A 66 5.29 -7.77 19.73
CA PHE A 66 4.95 -6.59 20.54
C PHE A 66 6.13 -5.62 20.65
N ARG A 67 7.34 -6.12 20.90
CA ARG A 67 8.56 -5.29 20.97
C ARG A 67 8.84 -4.62 19.63
N HIS A 68 8.74 -5.34 18.52
CA HIS A 68 8.96 -4.79 17.18
C HIS A 68 7.93 -3.68 16.89
N TYR A 69 6.65 -3.92 17.19
CA TYR A 69 5.61 -2.90 17.09
C TYR A 69 5.89 -1.64 17.92
N ILE A 70 6.30 -1.81 19.20
CA ILE A 70 6.55 -0.71 20.14
C ILE A 70 7.76 0.11 19.70
N TRP A 71 8.83 -0.56 19.28
CA TRP A 71 10.11 0.10 18.98
C TRP A 71 10.20 0.63 17.55
N ASP A 72 9.64 -0.11 16.58
CA ASP A 72 9.73 0.20 15.16
C ASP A 72 8.40 -0.06 14.45
N PHE A 73 7.39 0.70 14.88
CA PHE A 73 6.03 0.62 14.36
C PHE A 73 5.95 0.70 12.83
N GLU A 74 6.72 1.60 12.23
CA GLU A 74 6.59 1.89 10.80
C GLU A 74 7.04 0.70 9.97
N ASN A 75 8.20 0.12 10.30
CA ASN A 75 8.67 -1.07 9.61
C ASN A 75 7.79 -2.27 9.92
N PHE A 76 7.36 -2.45 11.18
CA PHE A 76 6.39 -3.48 11.55
C PHE A 76 5.10 -3.39 10.70
N ALA A 77 4.50 -2.20 10.61
CA ALA A 77 3.25 -1.98 9.88
C ALA A 77 3.42 -2.21 8.38
N LYS A 78 4.54 -1.75 7.80
CA LYS A 78 4.89 -1.99 6.39
C LYS A 78 5.12 -3.48 6.11
N ASP A 79 5.83 -4.18 6.97
CA ASP A 79 6.04 -5.64 6.87
C ASP A 79 4.74 -6.40 6.89
N TRP A 80 3.86 -6.07 7.85
CA TRP A 80 2.55 -6.69 7.94
C TRP A 80 1.70 -6.42 6.68
N LEU A 81 1.67 -5.17 6.20
CA LEU A 81 0.96 -4.81 4.97
C LEU A 81 1.53 -5.49 3.71
N ARG A 82 2.85 -5.69 3.64
CA ARG A 82 3.47 -6.50 2.58
C ARG A 82 3.01 -7.95 2.63
N GLY A 83 2.98 -8.53 3.83
CA GLY A 83 2.43 -9.88 4.06
C GLY A 83 0.98 -10.00 3.59
N LEU A 84 0.11 -9.08 4.01
CA LEU A 84 -1.29 -9.03 3.60
C LEU A 84 -1.47 -8.85 2.08
N SER A 85 -0.60 -8.05 1.45
CA SER A 85 -0.62 -7.85 0.00
C SER A 85 -0.29 -9.13 -0.76
N VAL A 86 0.70 -9.88 -0.28
CA VAL A 86 1.09 -11.19 -0.82
C VAL A 86 -0.05 -12.20 -0.62
N GLU A 87 -0.57 -12.32 0.60
CA GLU A 87 -1.67 -13.26 0.93
C GLU A 87 -2.91 -13.01 0.05
N TYR A 88 -3.30 -11.74 -0.09
CA TYR A 88 -4.40 -11.35 -0.97
C TYR A 88 -4.14 -11.79 -2.41
N CYS A 89 -2.94 -11.53 -2.91
CA CYS A 89 -2.54 -11.85 -4.27
C CYS A 89 -2.45 -13.36 -4.54
N GLU A 90 -2.07 -14.15 -3.54
CA GLU A 90 -1.96 -15.62 -3.61
C GLU A 90 -3.30 -16.33 -3.46
N THR A 91 -4.30 -15.69 -2.86
CA THR A 91 -5.64 -16.27 -2.72
C THR A 91 -6.17 -16.72 -4.09
N GLU A 92 -6.67 -17.95 -4.18
CA GLU A 92 -7.26 -18.47 -5.41
C GLU A 92 -8.60 -17.78 -5.71
N SER A 93 -8.81 -17.44 -6.98
CA SER A 93 -10.08 -16.95 -7.50
C SER A 93 -10.33 -17.57 -8.86
N VAL A 94 -11.20 -18.58 -8.91
CA VAL A 94 -11.62 -19.23 -10.17
C VAL A 94 -10.44 -19.92 -10.88
N GLY A 95 -9.68 -20.76 -10.18
CA GLY A 95 -8.58 -21.55 -10.77
C GLY A 95 -7.29 -20.78 -11.06
N GLU A 96 -7.19 -19.51 -10.67
CA GLU A 96 -5.97 -18.71 -10.75
C GLU A 96 -5.81 -17.80 -9.53
N SER A 97 -4.58 -17.36 -9.24
CA SER A 97 -4.36 -16.40 -8.15
C SER A 97 -4.96 -15.04 -8.50
N LYS A 98 -5.38 -14.26 -7.49
CA LYS A 98 -5.85 -12.89 -7.72
C LYS A 98 -4.79 -12.04 -8.43
N PHE A 99 -3.50 -12.29 -8.18
CA PHE A 99 -2.40 -11.62 -8.89
C PHE A 99 -2.48 -11.81 -10.42
N ILE A 100 -2.63 -13.06 -10.86
CA ILE A 100 -2.76 -13.40 -12.28
C ILE A 100 -4.05 -12.79 -12.85
N LYS A 101 -5.16 -12.93 -12.14
CA LYS A 101 -6.46 -12.41 -12.56
C LYS A 101 -6.42 -10.90 -12.81
N LEU A 102 -5.88 -10.12 -11.87
CA LEU A 102 -5.75 -8.67 -12.00
C LEU A 102 -4.83 -8.29 -13.15
N SER A 103 -3.70 -9.00 -13.32
CA SER A 103 -2.80 -8.83 -14.45
C SER A 103 -3.52 -9.03 -15.80
N LYS A 104 -4.34 -10.08 -15.89
CA LYS A 104 -5.17 -10.38 -17.08
C LYS A 104 -6.26 -9.33 -17.31
N VAL A 105 -6.85 -8.76 -16.26
CA VAL A 105 -7.82 -7.66 -16.41
C VAL A 105 -7.15 -6.43 -17.04
N ILE A 106 -5.95 -6.06 -16.58
CA ILE A 106 -5.20 -4.94 -17.18
C ILE A 106 -4.86 -5.24 -18.64
N LEU A 107 -4.35 -6.44 -18.93
CA LEU A 107 -4.06 -6.86 -20.31
C LEU A 107 -5.29 -6.75 -21.22
N LYS A 108 -6.44 -7.29 -20.77
CA LYS A 108 -7.70 -7.25 -21.54
C LYS A 108 -8.16 -5.82 -21.82
N ARG A 109 -8.03 -4.91 -20.85
CA ARG A 109 -8.36 -3.48 -21.04
C ARG A 109 -7.47 -2.84 -22.10
N ILE A 110 -6.14 -3.04 -22.01
CA ILE A 110 -5.17 -2.49 -22.98
C ILE A 110 -5.40 -3.08 -24.37
N ALA A 111 -5.58 -4.40 -24.45
CA ALA A 111 -5.85 -5.12 -25.69
C ALA A 111 -7.13 -4.65 -26.36
N GLY A 112 -8.22 -4.48 -25.60
CA GLY A 112 -9.49 -3.98 -26.12
C GLY A 112 -9.35 -2.61 -26.77
N GLU A 113 -8.60 -1.70 -26.15
CA GLU A 113 -8.32 -0.39 -26.73
C GLU A 113 -7.46 -0.48 -28.00
N ALA A 114 -6.39 -1.28 -27.99
CA ALA A 114 -5.53 -1.47 -29.15
C ALA A 114 -6.31 -2.04 -30.36
N ILE A 115 -7.14 -3.07 -30.11
CA ILE A 115 -8.00 -3.70 -31.12
C ILE A 115 -9.02 -2.70 -31.67
N ASN A 116 -9.66 -1.90 -30.80
CA ASN A 116 -10.62 -0.89 -31.22
C ASN A 116 -9.98 0.18 -32.12
N VAL A 117 -8.74 0.58 -31.84
CA VAL A 117 -8.01 1.53 -32.70
C VAL A 117 -7.76 0.92 -34.08
N MET A 118 -7.25 -0.31 -34.14
CA MET A 118 -6.97 -0.97 -35.43
C MET A 118 -8.24 -1.23 -36.24
N ARG A 119 -9.31 -1.72 -35.61
CA ARG A 119 -10.62 -1.90 -36.26
C ARG A 119 -11.16 -0.58 -36.81
N GLY A 120 -11.07 0.50 -36.03
CA GLY A 120 -11.49 1.83 -36.48
C GLY A 120 -10.71 2.31 -37.71
N ALA A 121 -9.41 2.04 -37.79
CA ALA A 121 -8.60 2.38 -38.96
C ALA A 121 -8.97 1.55 -40.20
N ILE A 122 -9.31 0.27 -40.02
CA ILE A 122 -9.79 -0.62 -41.09
C ILE A 122 -11.14 -0.14 -41.61
N THR A 123 -12.13 0.08 -40.73
CA THR A 123 -13.49 0.48 -41.12
C THR A 123 -13.53 1.83 -41.82
N LYS A 124 -12.67 2.78 -41.39
CA LYS A 124 -12.60 4.11 -41.98
C LYS A 124 -11.73 4.18 -43.25
N ASN A 125 -11.21 3.05 -43.74
CA ASN A 125 -10.26 2.99 -44.85
C ASN A 125 -9.16 4.04 -44.72
N PHE A 126 -8.52 4.10 -43.53
CA PHE A 126 -7.59 5.18 -43.17
C PHE A 126 -6.60 5.48 -44.32
N SER A 127 -6.77 6.66 -44.92
CA SER A 127 -6.00 7.15 -46.07
C SER A 127 -4.81 7.96 -45.57
N GLY A 128 -3.75 7.27 -45.17
CA GLY A 128 -2.50 7.90 -44.72
C GLY A 128 -1.36 6.92 -44.81
N GLU A 129 -0.16 7.30 -44.37
CA GLU A 129 0.96 6.37 -44.22
C GLU A 129 0.77 5.48 -42.99
N ALA A 130 1.32 4.28 -42.99
CA ALA A 130 1.21 3.43 -41.81
C ALA A 130 1.98 3.98 -40.61
N LYS A 131 2.94 4.89 -40.82
CA LYS A 131 3.55 5.71 -39.76
C LYS A 131 2.50 6.53 -39.01
N SER A 132 1.66 7.27 -39.75
CA SER A 132 0.58 8.09 -39.16
C SER A 132 -0.43 7.24 -38.40
N LEU A 133 -0.70 6.02 -38.89
CA LEU A 133 -1.55 5.06 -38.16
C LEU A 133 -0.90 4.60 -36.84
N ILE A 134 0.40 4.32 -36.85
CA ILE A 134 1.14 3.92 -35.64
C ILE A 134 1.20 5.07 -34.63
N GLU A 135 1.39 6.32 -35.08
CA GLU A 135 1.35 7.51 -34.22
C GLU A 135 -0.03 7.67 -33.58
N LEU A 136 -1.11 7.61 -34.37
CA LEU A 136 -2.48 7.63 -33.87
C LEU A 136 -2.75 6.51 -32.85
N PHE A 137 -2.24 5.31 -33.12
CA PHE A 137 -2.35 4.16 -32.23
C PHE A 137 -1.66 4.41 -30.89
N VAL A 138 -0.43 4.90 -30.93
CA VAL A 138 0.35 5.26 -29.75
C VAL A 138 -0.36 6.35 -28.94
N ASP A 139 -0.84 7.41 -29.57
CA ASP A 139 -1.49 8.52 -28.88
C ASP A 139 -2.81 8.13 -28.23
N LYS A 140 -3.60 7.28 -28.90
CA LYS A 140 -4.85 6.75 -28.34
C LYS A 140 -4.60 5.82 -27.16
N LEU A 141 -3.58 4.96 -27.24
CA LEU A 141 -3.21 4.10 -26.11
C LEU A 141 -2.68 4.93 -24.94
N LYS A 142 -1.79 5.90 -25.19
CA LYS A 142 -1.24 6.78 -24.15
C LYS A 142 -2.34 7.55 -23.42
N SER A 143 -3.23 8.21 -24.17
CA SER A 143 -4.29 9.03 -23.58
C SER A 143 -5.30 8.23 -22.76
N LYS A 144 -5.63 7.00 -23.17
CA LYS A 144 -6.58 6.14 -22.45
C LYS A 144 -6.00 5.33 -21.30
N LEU A 145 -4.69 5.08 -21.30
CA LEU A 145 -4.03 4.18 -20.35
C LEU A 145 -3.10 4.89 -19.37
N GLY A 146 -2.95 6.22 -19.46
CA GLY A 146 -2.08 6.99 -18.56
C GLY A 146 -0.60 6.61 -18.65
N ILE A 147 -0.16 6.03 -19.77
CA ILE A 147 1.24 5.60 -19.96
C ILE A 147 2.10 6.84 -20.19
N PRO A 148 3.23 7.03 -19.46
CA PRO A 148 4.11 8.18 -19.64
C PRO A 148 4.58 8.35 -21.08
N LYS A 149 4.61 9.60 -21.56
CA LYS A 149 4.90 9.97 -22.96
C LYS A 149 6.18 9.33 -23.53
N ASP A 150 7.18 9.08 -22.68
CA ASP A 150 8.52 8.61 -23.07
C ASP A 150 8.66 7.08 -23.11
N SER A 151 7.62 6.33 -22.72
CA SER A 151 7.69 4.85 -22.65
C SER A 151 7.58 4.16 -24.02
N LEU A 152 7.28 4.90 -25.08
CA LEU A 152 7.04 4.40 -26.43
C LEU A 152 8.11 4.95 -27.38
N LYS A 153 9.31 4.34 -27.37
CA LYS A 153 10.31 4.59 -28.41
C LYS A 153 9.90 3.84 -29.68
N LEU A 154 9.33 4.58 -30.62
CA LEU A 154 9.01 4.06 -31.94
C LEU A 154 10.32 3.84 -32.71
N VAL A 155 10.66 2.57 -32.97
CA VAL A 155 11.64 2.25 -34.00
C VAL A 155 10.92 2.44 -35.33
N PHE A 156 11.21 3.54 -36.02
CA PHE A 156 10.61 3.82 -37.31
C PHE A 156 11.07 2.77 -38.33
N PHE A 157 10.11 1.97 -38.80
CA PHE A 157 10.32 1.10 -39.94
C PHE A 157 10.06 1.93 -41.21
N GLN A 158 10.87 1.75 -42.25
CA GLN A 158 10.53 2.25 -43.58
C GLN A 158 9.26 1.53 -44.04
N VAL A 159 8.19 2.27 -44.24
CA VAL A 159 6.81 1.77 -44.33
C VAL A 159 6.18 2.31 -45.62
N ASP A 160 5.84 1.42 -46.55
CA ASP A 160 5.30 1.73 -47.88
C ASP A 160 3.75 1.78 -47.95
N ASN A 161 3.25 2.40 -49.02
CA ASN A 161 1.95 3.07 -49.22
C ASN A 161 0.62 2.27 -49.14
N LYS A 162 0.48 1.18 -48.36
CA LYS A 162 -0.80 0.43 -48.22
C LYS A 162 -1.26 0.24 -46.77
N THR A 163 -1.83 1.29 -46.19
CA THR A 163 -2.19 1.36 -44.76
C THR A 163 -3.39 0.49 -44.36
N GLY A 164 -4.37 0.31 -45.24
CA GLY A 164 -5.51 -0.59 -44.97
C GLY A 164 -5.10 -2.07 -44.83
N TYR A 165 -4.16 -2.55 -45.66
CA TYR A 165 -3.63 -3.91 -45.53
C TYR A 165 -2.77 -4.08 -44.28
N PHE A 166 -1.93 -3.07 -43.97
CA PHE A 166 -1.15 -3.07 -42.74
C PHE A 166 -2.03 -3.14 -41.49
N ALA A 167 -3.09 -2.34 -41.42
CA ALA A 167 -4.00 -2.34 -40.26
C ALA A 167 -4.63 -3.73 -40.03
N LYS A 168 -5.03 -4.43 -41.10
CA LYS A 168 -5.53 -5.82 -41.01
C LYS A 168 -4.48 -6.77 -40.48
N MET A 169 -3.25 -6.74 -41.02
CA MET A 169 -2.16 -7.60 -40.55
C MET A 169 -1.76 -7.28 -39.11
N ALA A 170 -1.68 -5.99 -38.74
CA ALA A 170 -1.33 -5.55 -37.41
C ALA A 170 -2.38 -5.95 -36.38
N LEU A 171 -3.68 -5.91 -36.73
CA LEU A 171 -4.76 -6.42 -35.89
C LEU A 171 -4.55 -7.92 -35.58
N MET A 172 -4.30 -8.75 -36.59
CA MET A 172 -4.04 -10.19 -36.39
C MET A 172 -2.81 -10.42 -35.49
N CYS A 173 -1.72 -9.68 -35.73
CA CYS A 173 -0.51 -9.80 -34.91
C CYS A 173 -0.74 -9.34 -33.46
N ILE A 174 -1.56 -8.29 -33.23
CA ILE A 174 -1.96 -7.85 -31.89
C ILE A 174 -2.76 -8.95 -31.19
N GLU A 175 -3.77 -9.53 -31.85
CA GLU A 175 -4.60 -10.60 -31.28
C GLU A 175 -3.73 -11.81 -30.88
N GLN A 176 -2.79 -12.23 -31.75
CA GLN A 176 -1.84 -13.29 -31.42
C GLN A 176 -0.90 -12.93 -30.26
N THR A 177 -0.44 -11.67 -30.19
CA THR A 177 0.39 -11.18 -29.08
C THR A 177 -0.37 -11.21 -27.76
N VAL A 178 -1.67 -10.89 -27.76
CA VAL A 178 -2.50 -10.96 -26.55
C VAL A 178 -2.64 -12.39 -26.06
N ILE A 179 -2.84 -13.36 -26.96
CA ILE A 179 -2.89 -14.79 -26.60
C ILE A 179 -1.57 -15.21 -25.94
N PHE A 180 -0.44 -14.84 -26.54
CA PHE A 180 0.88 -15.13 -25.98
C PHE A 180 1.07 -14.49 -24.59
N LEU A 181 0.71 -13.22 -24.43
CA LEU A 181 0.80 -12.53 -23.14
C LEU A 181 -0.11 -13.17 -22.07
N LEU A 182 -1.30 -13.65 -22.43
CA LEU A 182 -2.19 -14.37 -21.50
C LEU A 182 -1.55 -15.66 -20.98
N GLN A 183 -0.83 -16.39 -21.85
CA GLN A 183 -0.09 -17.60 -21.47
C GLN A 183 1.13 -17.27 -20.60
N GLU A 184 1.87 -16.21 -20.95
CA GLU A 184 3.00 -15.73 -20.15
C GLU A 184 2.56 -15.36 -18.73
N LEU A 185 1.49 -14.56 -18.61
CA LEU A 185 0.94 -14.16 -17.32
C LEU A 185 0.53 -15.36 -16.47
N ALA A 186 -0.01 -16.42 -17.08
CA ALA A 186 -0.39 -17.62 -16.34
C ALA A 186 0.80 -18.31 -15.64
N ASN A 187 2.03 -18.04 -16.08
CA ASN A 187 3.26 -18.59 -15.52
C ASN A 187 3.97 -17.64 -14.53
N TRP A 188 3.41 -16.46 -14.24
CA TRP A 188 4.01 -15.52 -13.29
C TRP A 188 3.93 -16.06 -11.85
N VAL A 189 5.00 -15.83 -11.08
CA VAL A 189 5.08 -16.25 -9.67
C VAL A 189 4.84 -15.04 -8.78
N THR A 190 3.77 -15.07 -7.98
CA THR A 190 3.27 -13.92 -7.21
C THR A 190 4.32 -13.25 -6.32
N LYS A 191 4.93 -13.98 -5.37
CA LYS A 191 5.84 -13.43 -4.34
C LYS A 191 7.06 -12.67 -4.88
N PRO A 192 7.84 -13.18 -5.85
CA PRO A 192 8.95 -12.41 -6.42
C PRO A 192 8.43 -11.24 -7.26
N THR A 193 7.41 -11.45 -8.11
CA THR A 193 6.95 -10.41 -9.03
C THR A 193 6.31 -9.21 -8.31
N ILE A 194 5.58 -9.43 -7.21
CA ILE A 194 4.99 -8.31 -6.44
C ILE A 194 6.06 -7.38 -5.84
N LYS A 195 7.22 -7.91 -5.41
CA LYS A 195 8.33 -7.13 -4.86
C LYS A 195 9.03 -6.26 -5.89
N GLU A 196 8.92 -6.61 -7.17
CA GLU A 196 9.51 -5.87 -8.26
C GLU A 196 8.60 -4.75 -8.78
N LEU A 197 7.32 -4.72 -8.36
CA LEU A 197 6.36 -3.71 -8.82
C LEU A 197 6.84 -2.28 -8.49
N PRO A 198 6.69 -1.30 -9.41
CA PRO A 198 7.10 0.07 -9.16
C PRO A 198 6.31 0.73 -8.03
N VAL A 199 5.03 0.35 -7.88
CA VAL A 199 4.17 0.73 -6.76
C VAL A 199 4.03 -0.49 -5.86
N GLN A 200 4.65 -0.43 -4.69
CA GLN A 200 4.52 -1.49 -3.68
C GLN A 200 3.18 -1.34 -2.94
N PRO A 201 2.27 -2.32 -3.00
CA PRO A 201 0.91 -2.16 -2.48
C PRO A 201 0.84 -1.85 -0.98
N GLY A 202 1.68 -2.51 -0.16
CA GLY A 202 1.69 -2.31 1.28
C GLY A 202 2.13 -0.90 1.68
N GLU A 203 3.18 -0.40 1.06
CA GLU A 203 3.72 0.95 1.26
C GLU A 203 2.74 2.02 0.79
N GLU A 204 2.06 1.81 -0.34
CA GLU A 204 1.03 2.71 -0.86
C GLU A 204 -0.20 2.77 0.07
N ILE A 205 -0.61 1.64 0.65
CA ILE A 205 -1.66 1.60 1.67
C ILE A 205 -1.22 2.37 2.92
N PHE A 206 0.01 2.12 3.40
CA PHE A 206 0.55 2.79 4.57
C PHE A 206 0.56 4.31 4.40
N LEU A 207 1.08 4.82 3.28
CA LEU A 207 1.14 6.26 2.98
C LEU A 207 -0.25 6.91 2.93
N LYS A 208 -1.26 6.19 2.42
CA LYS A 208 -2.65 6.67 2.39
C LYS A 208 -3.30 6.72 3.79
N ILE A 209 -2.91 5.82 4.69
CA ILE A 209 -3.45 5.78 6.07
C ILE A 209 -2.71 6.80 6.97
N PHE A 210 -1.40 6.96 6.78
CA PHE A 210 -0.53 7.82 7.58
C PHE A 210 -0.03 9.01 6.73
N SER A 211 -0.94 9.93 6.42
CA SER A 211 -0.65 11.12 5.59
C SER A 211 0.33 12.09 6.26
N CYS A 212 0.31 12.19 7.59
CA CYS A 212 1.33 12.89 8.36
C CYS A 212 2.41 11.94 8.88
N THR A 213 3.64 12.16 8.45
CA THR A 213 4.81 11.38 8.89
C THR A 213 5.45 11.90 10.18
N LYS A 214 4.96 13.01 10.74
CA LYS A 214 5.49 13.52 12.01
C LYS A 214 5.13 12.58 13.16
N LYS A 215 6.11 12.31 14.03
CA LYS A 215 5.98 11.39 15.17
C LYS A 215 6.02 12.18 16.47
N CYS A 216 5.16 11.82 17.42
CA CYS A 216 5.20 12.34 18.77
C CYS A 216 6.59 12.11 19.35
N THR A 217 7.21 13.13 19.95
CA THR A 217 8.59 12.98 20.42
C THR A 217 8.74 12.12 21.66
N PHE A 218 7.67 11.97 22.45
CA PHE A 218 7.63 11.14 23.65
C PHE A 218 7.42 9.68 23.29
N CYS A 219 6.29 9.35 22.65
CA CYS A 219 5.90 7.97 22.40
C CYS A 219 6.16 7.48 20.97
N LYS A 220 6.72 8.32 20.09
CA LYS A 220 7.04 8.05 18.67
C LYS A 220 5.86 7.66 17.77
N VAL A 221 4.63 7.70 18.29
CA VAL A 221 3.40 7.46 17.52
C VAL A 221 3.20 8.56 16.47
N HIS A 222 2.75 8.20 15.27
CA HIS A 222 2.47 9.15 14.19
C HIS A 222 1.36 10.15 14.56
N CYS A 223 1.39 11.33 13.97
CA CYS A 223 0.33 12.34 14.05
C CYS A 223 -0.98 11.82 13.42
N GLU A 224 -2.10 12.05 14.08
CA GLU A 224 -3.46 11.63 13.66
C GLU A 224 -4.11 12.56 12.65
N ALA A 225 -3.47 13.66 12.28
CA ALA A 225 -4.01 14.54 11.25
C ALA A 225 -4.23 13.78 9.94
N GLU A 226 -5.43 13.89 9.41
CA GLU A 226 -5.87 13.17 8.20
C GLU A 226 -5.34 13.83 6.92
N THR A 227 -4.98 15.12 6.97
CA THR A 227 -4.45 15.88 5.83
C THR A 227 -2.94 16.07 5.93
N VAL A 228 -2.27 16.16 4.77
CA VAL A 228 -0.82 16.44 4.71
C VAL A 228 -0.51 17.82 5.28
N GLU A 229 -1.31 18.82 4.94
CA GLU A 229 -1.20 20.18 5.49
C GLU A 229 -2.16 20.35 6.67
N HIS A 230 -1.58 20.64 7.84
CA HIS A 230 -2.31 20.94 9.07
C HIS A 230 -1.42 21.74 10.03
N HIS A 231 -2.05 22.62 10.81
CA HIS A 231 -1.33 23.53 11.71
C HIS A 231 -0.93 22.90 13.05
N GLN A 232 -1.64 21.86 13.49
CA GLN A 232 -1.43 21.22 14.79
C GLN A 232 -1.25 19.71 14.66
N HIS A 233 -0.18 19.20 15.25
CA HIS A 233 0.15 17.78 15.35
C HIS A 233 -0.42 17.22 16.64
N TYR A 234 -1.12 16.09 16.58
CA TYR A 234 -1.69 15.48 17.78
C TYR A 234 -1.78 13.98 17.64
N ASN A 235 -1.94 13.31 18.78
CA ASN A 235 -2.29 11.91 18.86
C ASN A 235 -3.09 11.70 20.14
N ARG A 236 -4.25 11.05 20.05
CA ARG A 236 -5.08 10.80 21.24
C ARG A 236 -4.65 9.53 21.99
N GLN A 237 -4.04 8.59 21.27
CA GLN A 237 -3.65 7.27 21.74
C GLN A 237 -2.14 7.12 21.87
N HIS A 238 -1.57 7.78 22.88
CA HIS A 238 -0.16 7.65 23.18
C HIS A 238 0.18 6.22 23.64
N ARG A 239 1.33 5.71 23.19
CA ARG A 239 1.89 4.49 23.79
C ARG A 239 2.32 4.78 25.22
N PRO A 240 2.33 3.77 26.11
CA PRO A 240 2.99 3.88 27.39
C PRO A 240 4.43 4.30 27.13
N GLY A 241 4.72 5.54 27.47
CA GLY A 241 6.03 6.13 27.43
C GLY A 241 6.10 7.05 28.62
N ASP A 242 7.25 7.04 29.26
CA ASP A 242 7.71 8.00 30.26
C ASP A 242 6.86 9.27 30.32
N SER A 243 5.80 9.23 31.14
CA SER A 243 5.13 10.43 31.64
C SER A 243 6.09 11.04 32.65
N LEU A 244 7.21 11.53 32.14
CA LEU A 244 8.13 12.29 32.95
C LEU A 244 7.59 13.70 32.95
N ASP A 245 7.33 14.23 34.14
CA ASP A 245 7.11 15.67 34.33
C ASP A 245 8.26 16.51 33.77
N ILE A 246 9.42 15.89 33.46
CA ILE A 246 10.60 16.45 32.82
C ILE A 246 11.15 15.56 31.70
N PHE A 247 11.48 16.10 30.52
CA PHE A 247 12.05 15.31 29.41
C PHE A 247 13.33 15.93 28.88
N ARG A 248 14.14 15.12 28.18
CA ARG A 248 15.41 15.53 27.56
C ARG A 248 15.60 14.80 26.23
N ASN A 249 15.87 15.55 25.16
CA ASN A 249 16.15 15.01 23.82
C ASN A 249 16.96 15.98 22.94
N SER A 250 17.14 15.62 21.67
CA SER A 250 17.86 16.44 20.67
C SER A 250 17.24 17.83 20.47
N HIS A 251 15.91 17.96 20.49
CA HIS A 251 15.23 19.25 20.31
C HIS A 251 15.37 20.18 21.53
N THR A 252 15.59 19.61 22.72
CA THR A 252 15.93 20.39 23.93
C THR A 252 17.42 20.72 24.03
N ASN A 253 18.24 20.35 23.03
CA ASN A 253 19.71 20.39 23.11
C ASN A 253 20.25 19.67 24.36
N GLY A 254 19.60 18.58 24.76
CA GLY A 254 19.96 17.84 25.96
C GLY A 254 19.66 18.56 27.29
N LYS A 255 18.81 19.58 27.33
CA LYS A 255 18.34 20.19 28.58
C LYS A 255 17.10 19.48 29.10
N PHE A 256 16.97 19.38 30.42
CA PHE A 256 15.72 18.93 31.04
C PHE A 256 14.67 20.04 30.91
N VAL A 257 13.50 19.70 30.35
CA VAL A 257 12.38 20.60 30.15
C VAL A 257 11.15 20.01 30.82
N TYR A 258 10.43 20.80 31.62
CA TYR A 258 9.17 20.35 32.19
C TYR A 258 8.13 20.11 31.11
N TYR A 259 7.37 19.01 31.22
CA TYR A 259 6.30 18.66 30.29
C TYR A 259 5.33 19.83 30.10
N LYS A 260 4.92 20.52 31.19
CA LYS A 260 4.02 21.69 31.11
C LYS A 260 4.52 22.87 30.26
N HIS A 261 5.82 22.90 29.93
CA HIS A 261 6.45 23.96 29.14
C HIS A 261 6.94 23.47 27.77
N PHE A 262 6.59 22.24 27.35
CA PHE A 262 7.15 21.67 26.13
C PHE A 262 6.85 22.53 24.89
N GLN A 263 5.63 23.05 24.75
CA GLN A 263 5.21 23.90 23.62
C GLN A 263 5.91 25.27 23.58
N THR A 264 6.33 25.81 24.72
CA THR A 264 6.93 27.15 24.82
C THR A 264 8.45 27.11 24.86
N ALA A 265 9.04 26.01 25.32
CA ALA A 265 10.49 25.86 25.47
C ALA A 265 11.21 25.44 24.18
N VAL A 266 10.48 24.89 23.19
CA VAL A 266 11.06 24.35 21.95
C VAL A 266 10.14 24.62 20.76
N ASP A 267 10.65 25.31 19.74
CA ASP A 267 9.86 25.69 18.55
C ASP A 267 9.22 24.51 17.83
N TYR A 268 9.93 23.37 17.76
CA TYR A 268 9.39 22.14 17.18
C TYR A 268 8.08 21.69 17.86
N TYR A 269 7.95 21.88 19.18
CA TYR A 269 6.77 21.46 19.96
C TYR A 269 5.62 22.44 19.96
N ARG A 270 5.82 23.67 19.49
CA ARG A 270 4.79 24.71 19.49
C ARG A 270 3.51 24.32 18.76
N SER A 271 3.64 23.46 17.75
CA SER A 271 2.53 22.93 16.95
C SER A 271 1.95 21.62 17.49
N TRP A 272 2.43 21.07 18.61
CA TRP A 272 2.00 19.76 19.11
C TRP A 272 0.97 19.87 20.22
N LEU A 273 -0.19 19.23 20.07
CA LEU A 273 -1.16 18.98 21.14
C LEU A 273 -0.99 17.53 21.63
N ILE A 274 -0.40 17.39 22.81
CA ILE A 274 -0.09 16.09 23.43
C ILE A 274 -0.80 16.07 24.79
N PRO A 275 -1.99 15.46 24.90
CA PRO A 275 -2.67 15.31 26.18
C PRO A 275 -1.80 14.50 27.16
N LYS A 276 -1.82 14.86 28.45
CA LYS A 276 -0.92 14.29 29.48
C LYS A 276 -1.19 12.79 29.75
N SER A 277 -2.31 12.26 29.31
CA SER A 277 -2.64 10.84 29.38
C SER A 277 -3.60 10.46 28.25
N PRO A 278 -3.46 9.26 27.65
CA PRO A 278 -4.58 8.63 26.95
C PRO A 278 -5.81 8.52 27.87
N GLY A 279 -6.99 8.37 27.29
CA GLY A 279 -8.18 7.94 28.06
C GLY A 279 -7.91 6.58 28.73
N ALA A 280 -8.48 6.34 29.91
CA ALA A 280 -8.22 5.14 30.71
C ALA A 280 -8.49 3.83 29.95
N GLU A 281 -9.41 3.89 28.98
CA GLU A 281 -9.82 2.80 28.09
C GLU A 281 -8.69 2.37 27.15
N ALA A 282 -7.90 3.30 26.61
CA ALA A 282 -6.83 3.01 25.65
C ALA A 282 -5.63 2.28 26.27
N ASP A 283 -5.45 2.45 27.59
CA ASP A 283 -4.35 1.83 28.33
C ASP A 283 -4.62 0.36 28.64
N THR A 284 -5.87 -0.11 28.62
CA THR A 284 -6.23 -1.47 29.07
C THR A 284 -5.53 -2.56 28.25
N TYR A 285 -5.44 -2.38 26.94
CA TYR A 285 -4.70 -3.27 26.04
C TYR A 285 -3.22 -3.36 26.45
N TRP A 286 -2.58 -2.21 26.67
CA TRP A 286 -1.15 -2.17 27.02
C TRP A 286 -0.87 -2.63 28.45
N LYS A 287 -1.78 -2.36 29.40
CA LYS A 287 -1.72 -2.91 30.76
C LYS A 287 -1.75 -4.43 30.72
N LYS A 288 -2.63 -5.02 29.90
CA LYS A 288 -2.71 -6.46 29.72
C LYS A 288 -1.44 -7.03 29.08
N VAL A 289 -0.95 -6.41 28.00
CA VAL A 289 0.31 -6.81 27.35
C VAL A 289 1.49 -6.76 28.33
N PHE A 290 1.63 -5.67 29.09
CA PHE A 290 2.70 -5.54 30.06
C PHE A 290 2.54 -6.54 31.21
N TYR A 291 1.32 -6.77 31.70
CA TYR A 291 1.05 -7.81 32.70
C TYR A 291 1.55 -9.18 32.21
N THR A 292 1.24 -9.55 30.97
CA THR A 292 1.66 -10.82 30.37
C THR A 292 3.17 -10.91 30.20
N PHE A 293 3.83 -9.88 29.64
CA PHE A 293 5.22 -9.98 29.15
C PHE A 293 6.26 -9.22 29.99
N HIS A 294 5.93 -8.75 31.20
CA HIS A 294 6.85 -7.93 32.01
C HIS A 294 8.21 -8.58 32.30
N LYS A 295 8.27 -9.91 32.44
CA LYS A 295 9.53 -10.61 32.71
C LYS A 295 10.42 -10.60 31.48
N GLU A 296 9.85 -10.84 30.30
CA GLU A 296 10.52 -10.78 29.01
C GLU A 296 10.99 -9.35 28.70
N PHE A 297 10.18 -8.34 29.05
CA PHE A 297 10.60 -6.93 29.01
C PHE A 297 11.83 -6.72 29.90
N ALA A 298 11.79 -7.17 31.15
CA ALA A 298 12.87 -6.98 32.12
C ALA A 298 14.17 -7.65 31.68
N GLU A 299 14.08 -8.91 31.23
CA GLU A 299 15.20 -9.67 30.69
C GLU A 299 15.81 -8.97 29.47
N ARG A 300 14.98 -8.57 28.50
CA ARG A 300 15.42 -7.95 27.25
C ARG A 300 16.18 -6.64 27.46
N TYR A 301 15.79 -5.87 28.48
CA TYR A 301 16.40 -4.58 28.81
C TYR A 301 17.39 -4.66 29.98
N ARG A 302 17.64 -5.85 30.53
CA ARG A 302 18.57 -6.11 31.64
C ARG A 302 18.26 -5.26 32.88
N VAL A 303 16.98 -5.23 33.23
CA VAL A 303 16.46 -4.55 34.43
C VAL A 303 15.71 -5.55 35.30
N GLU A 304 15.42 -5.17 36.54
CA GLU A 304 14.57 -5.98 37.41
C GLU A 304 13.12 -5.99 36.90
N PRO A 305 12.40 -7.13 36.98
CA PRO A 305 10.99 -7.18 36.67
C PRO A 305 10.19 -6.18 37.50
N ALA A 306 9.28 -5.46 36.84
CA ALA A 306 8.38 -4.55 37.52
C ALA A 306 7.46 -5.33 38.49
N ASP A 307 7.22 -4.76 39.67
CA ASP A 307 6.15 -5.22 40.57
C ASP A 307 4.80 -4.79 39.99
N ILE A 308 4.13 -5.71 39.29
CA ILE A 308 2.88 -5.38 38.59
C ILE A 308 1.69 -5.48 39.54
N ASN A 309 0.85 -4.45 39.50
CA ASN A 309 -0.46 -4.48 40.13
C ASN A 309 -1.36 -5.58 39.49
N PRO A 310 -1.85 -6.57 40.25
CA PRO A 310 -2.72 -7.63 39.73
C PRO A 310 -3.97 -7.15 38.98
N VAL A 311 -4.45 -5.93 39.25
CA VAL A 311 -5.57 -5.28 38.53
C VAL A 311 -5.29 -5.13 37.03
N TRP A 312 -4.02 -5.18 36.59
CA TRP A 312 -3.67 -5.11 35.17
C TRP A 312 -3.93 -6.42 34.41
N ASN A 313 -4.27 -7.50 35.11
CA ASN A 313 -4.73 -8.75 34.51
C ASN A 313 -6.19 -8.66 34.05
N VAL A 314 -6.46 -7.74 33.14
CA VAL A 314 -7.81 -7.48 32.63
C VAL A 314 -8.26 -8.63 31.70
N PRO A 315 -9.53 -9.09 31.76
CA PRO A 315 -10.09 -10.03 30.78
C PRO A 315 -10.09 -9.45 29.36
N TRP A 316 -9.88 -10.28 28.34
CA TRP A 316 -9.82 -9.81 26.95
C TRP A 316 -11.16 -9.27 26.44
N GLU A 317 -12.27 -9.72 27.00
CA GLU A 317 -13.62 -9.19 26.76
C GLU A 317 -13.73 -7.72 27.20
N THR A 318 -13.13 -7.37 28.33
CA THR A 318 -13.06 -5.98 28.80
C THR A 318 -12.11 -5.17 27.92
N VAL A 319 -10.93 -5.71 27.60
CA VAL A 319 -9.98 -5.05 26.68
C VAL A 319 -10.62 -4.78 25.32
N LYS A 320 -11.44 -5.70 24.80
CA LYS A 320 -12.19 -5.55 23.55
C LYS A 320 -13.13 -4.35 23.59
N VAL A 321 -13.93 -4.24 24.64
CA VAL A 321 -14.87 -3.12 24.83
C VAL A 321 -14.13 -1.80 24.91
N ASP A 322 -13.04 -1.75 25.66
CA ASP A 322 -12.28 -0.52 25.86
C ASP A 322 -11.50 -0.12 24.61
N LEU A 323 -10.95 -1.09 23.87
CA LEU A 323 -10.31 -0.86 22.58
C LEU A 323 -11.31 -0.32 21.54
N SER A 324 -12.52 -0.88 21.49
CA SER A 324 -13.60 -0.41 20.63
C SER A 324 -13.96 1.05 20.91
N LYS A 325 -14.11 1.40 22.19
CA LYS A 325 -14.38 2.79 22.62
C LYS A 325 -13.24 3.74 22.31
N ALA A 326 -12.00 3.34 22.61
CA ALA A 326 -10.82 4.19 22.45
C ALA A 326 -10.58 4.59 20.98
N TYR A 327 -10.80 3.66 20.05
CA TYR A 327 -10.57 3.89 18.63
C TYR A 327 -11.84 4.21 17.84
N ASN A 328 -13.02 4.15 18.48
CA ASN A 328 -14.32 4.27 17.81
C ASN A 328 -14.46 3.27 16.65
N VAL A 329 -14.12 2.00 16.92
CA VAL A 329 -14.16 0.90 15.95
C VAL A 329 -15.06 -0.21 16.49
N PRO A 330 -16.13 -0.61 15.77
CA PRO A 330 -16.96 -1.74 16.18
C PRO A 330 -16.14 -3.03 16.14
N LEU A 331 -16.10 -3.75 17.27
CA LEU A 331 -15.32 -4.99 17.43
C LEU A 331 -16.21 -6.22 17.62
N GLU A 332 -17.53 -6.10 17.55
CA GLU A 332 -18.49 -7.14 17.93
C GLU A 332 -18.19 -8.49 17.27
N SER A 333 -17.81 -8.48 15.99
CA SER A 333 -17.50 -9.67 15.18
C SER A 333 -16.04 -10.15 15.21
N ILE A 334 -15.16 -9.48 15.98
CA ILE A 334 -13.72 -9.79 16.00
C ILE A 334 -13.37 -10.51 17.31
N GLU A 335 -12.82 -11.72 17.21
CA GLU A 335 -12.24 -12.41 18.36
C GLU A 335 -10.86 -11.83 18.71
N LEU A 336 -10.65 -11.58 20.00
CA LEU A 336 -9.40 -11.12 20.64
C LEU A 336 -8.85 -12.19 21.59
#